data_AF-A0AA37BI88-F1
#
_entry.id   AF-A0AA37BI88-F1
#
_cell.length_a   1.000
_cell.length_b   1.000
_cell.length_c   1.000
_cell.angle_alpha   90.00
_cell.angle_beta   90.00
_cell.angle_gamma   90.00
#
_symmetry.space_group_name_H-M   'P 1'
#
loop_
_entity.id
_entity.type
_entity.pdbx_description
1 polymer ?
#
loop_
_entity_poly.entity_id
_entity_poly.type
_entity_poly.pdbx_seq_one_letter_code
_entity_poly.pdbx_strand_id
1 'polypeptide(L)'
;MRFRLITRSAVALAALLLGTAVAPPAQAAEPAAVTAAFTKTADWGSGFQGGYTIKNGTSATVNSWKVEFDLPAGVNVGSFWDASLTRSGQHFTFSNLGWNGTLAPGASVSFGFLGSPGGAAAVPANCKLNGADCGGDGGGPTDPVLPGRPGTPSATGGSKSIALTWGRSSGTVTGYRVYEGSARKAEVTGTSATISGLGDCETHTYTVKAYNAEGESPASDEATGTTTGCTPSPLPKHFLTGYWHNFDNEAVELKLSAVPTSYDLVAVSFGEATSTPGEVTFAVDPGLSASLGGYTDAQLKADVKTLQSRGQKVILSVGGEKGRVQVASASAATRFADTVHAIMQSYGFDGVDIDLENGLNATYMGQALRSLRAKTGPDLIITMAPQTIDMQSTGAEYFKLALNIKDILTVVHTQYYNSGAMLGCDQMAAYSQGTVNFLTALACIQLENGLRPDQVALGLPSGPGAAGGGIVSPSVVNQALTCLATRTGCGGFVPPRAYPGIRGAMTWSINWDASNNWNFSKTVKPHLATLP
;
A
#
# COMPACT_ATOMS: atom_id res chain seq x y z
N MET A 1 38.32 27.29 -69.26
CA MET A 1 37.49 27.33 -68.02
C MET A 1 36.25 26.46 -68.27
N ARG A 2 35.98 25.49 -67.38
CA ARG A 2 34.73 24.66 -67.24
C ARG A 2 34.42 23.66 -68.37
N PHE A 3 34.51 22.34 -68.16
CA PHE A 3 33.67 21.35 -67.44
C PHE A 3 32.42 20.85 -68.18
N ARG A 4 32.17 19.53 -68.02
CA ARG A 4 31.04 18.67 -68.46
C ARG A 4 31.16 18.17 -69.92
N LEU A 5 30.87 16.92 -70.26
CA LEU A 5 29.99 15.86 -69.75
C LEU A 5 30.61 14.52 -70.25
N ILE A 6 30.37 13.37 -69.60
CA ILE A 6 30.17 12.06 -70.28
C ILE A 6 29.72 11.03 -69.22
N THR A 7 28.52 10.51 -69.45
CA THR A 7 27.91 9.31 -68.87
C THR A 7 28.54 8.06 -69.47
N ARG A 8 28.70 6.98 -68.70
CA ARG A 8 28.59 5.59 -69.19
C ARG A 8 28.47 4.58 -68.06
N SER A 9 27.43 3.77 -68.15
CA SER A 9 27.06 2.64 -67.30
C SER A 9 28.09 1.50 -67.36
N ALA A 10 28.31 0.80 -66.25
CA ALA A 10 28.98 -0.50 -66.21
C ALA A 10 28.20 -1.46 -65.29
N VAL A 11 27.83 -2.60 -65.86
CA VAL A 11 27.17 -3.75 -65.23
C VAL A 11 28.23 -4.56 -64.48
N ALA A 12 27.98 -4.93 -63.23
CA ALA A 12 28.84 -5.82 -62.44
C ALA A 12 28.16 -7.19 -62.23
N LEU A 13 28.89 -8.24 -62.57
CA LEU A 13 28.51 -9.65 -62.57
C LEU A 13 28.66 -10.24 -61.15
N ALA A 14 27.63 -10.89 -60.62
CA ALA A 14 27.67 -11.60 -59.33
C ALA A 14 28.10 -13.06 -59.51
N ALA A 15 29.11 -13.50 -58.75
CA ALA A 15 29.59 -14.87 -58.73
C ALA A 15 28.87 -15.70 -57.65
N LEU A 16 28.34 -16.86 -58.05
CA LEU A 16 27.66 -17.85 -57.21
C LEU A 16 28.71 -18.72 -56.49
N LEU A 17 28.68 -18.76 -55.15
CA LEU A 17 29.41 -19.73 -54.32
C LEU A 17 28.41 -20.76 -53.79
N LEU A 18 28.50 -22.01 -54.26
CA LEU A 18 27.77 -23.15 -53.69
C LEU A 18 28.41 -23.56 -52.36
N GLY A 19 27.73 -23.33 -51.25
CA GLY A 19 28.03 -23.93 -49.95
C GLY A 19 27.27 -25.25 -49.78
N THR A 20 27.98 -26.33 -49.50
CA THR A 20 27.42 -27.65 -49.16
C THR A 20 26.82 -27.63 -47.76
N ALA A 21 25.51 -27.82 -47.64
CA ALA A 21 24.84 -28.03 -46.35
C ALA A 21 25.13 -29.45 -45.85
N VAL A 22 25.87 -29.58 -44.76
CA VAL A 22 26.00 -30.84 -44.02
C VAL A 22 24.74 -31.00 -43.17
N ALA A 23 23.94 -32.03 -43.46
CA ALA A 23 22.79 -32.37 -42.63
C ALA A 23 23.26 -32.84 -41.25
N PRO A 24 22.61 -32.43 -40.14
CA PRO A 24 22.89 -33.00 -38.83
C PRO A 24 22.57 -34.50 -38.82
N PRO A 25 23.26 -35.30 -37.99
CA PRO A 25 22.96 -36.73 -37.86
C PRO A 25 21.50 -36.92 -37.43
N ALA A 26 20.81 -37.85 -38.08
CA ALA A 26 19.47 -38.25 -37.66
C ALA A 26 19.54 -38.83 -36.23
N GLN A 27 18.88 -38.16 -35.29
CA GLN A 27 18.66 -38.68 -33.94
C GLN A 27 17.94 -40.03 -34.07
N ALA A 28 18.49 -41.09 -33.51
CA ALA A 28 17.81 -42.38 -33.45
C ALA A 28 16.47 -42.19 -32.70
N ALA A 29 15.36 -42.60 -33.31
CA ALA A 29 14.06 -42.57 -32.66
C ALA A 29 14.10 -43.45 -31.41
N GLU A 30 13.73 -42.89 -30.26
CA GLU A 30 13.59 -43.67 -29.03
C GLU A 30 12.62 -44.84 -29.23
N PRO A 31 12.82 -45.99 -28.55
CA PRO A 31 11.89 -47.09 -28.64
C PRO A 31 10.48 -46.63 -28.23
N ALA A 32 9.50 -47.01 -29.05
CA ALA A 32 8.10 -46.78 -28.78
C ALA A 32 7.71 -47.26 -27.38
N ALA A 33 7.31 -46.33 -26.49
CA ALA A 33 6.98 -46.59 -25.09
C ALA A 33 5.58 -46.09 -24.73
N VAL A 34 5.02 -46.63 -23.65
CA VAL A 34 3.85 -46.02 -23.00
C VAL A 34 4.38 -44.93 -22.08
N THR A 35 3.87 -43.71 -22.20
CA THR A 35 4.37 -42.54 -21.46
C THR A 35 3.24 -41.89 -20.66
N ALA A 36 3.59 -41.19 -19.57
CA ALA A 36 2.66 -40.39 -18.78
C ALA A 36 3.26 -38.99 -18.54
N ALA A 37 2.64 -37.95 -19.09
CA ALA A 37 3.13 -36.58 -19.00
C ALA A 37 2.28 -35.76 -18.02
N PHE A 38 2.92 -35.11 -17.04
CA PHE A 38 2.25 -34.21 -16.11
C PHE A 38 2.00 -32.84 -16.73
N THR A 39 0.82 -32.27 -16.50
CA THR A 39 0.50 -30.87 -16.80
C THR A 39 -0.10 -30.21 -15.58
N LYS A 40 0.40 -29.03 -15.23
CA LYS A 40 -0.29 -28.11 -14.32
C LYS A 40 -1.08 -27.11 -15.16
N THR A 41 -2.40 -27.26 -15.19
CA THR A 41 -3.27 -26.46 -16.07
C THR A 41 -3.66 -25.12 -15.45
N ALA A 42 -3.65 -25.01 -14.12
CA ALA A 42 -3.88 -23.76 -13.40
C ALA A 42 -3.18 -23.79 -12.03
N ASP A 43 -2.73 -22.63 -11.56
CA ASP A 43 -2.18 -22.43 -10.21
C ASP A 43 -2.62 -21.06 -9.70
N TRP A 44 -3.32 -21.03 -8.56
CA TRP A 44 -3.82 -19.80 -7.95
C TRP A 44 -3.22 -19.56 -6.57
N GLY A 45 -2.05 -20.16 -6.29
CA GLY A 45 -1.28 -19.97 -5.06
C GLY A 45 -1.80 -20.77 -3.87
N SER A 46 -3.08 -20.63 -3.51
CA SER A 46 -3.71 -21.45 -2.45
C SER A 46 -4.10 -22.86 -2.92
N GLY A 47 -4.09 -23.10 -4.24
CA GLY A 47 -4.28 -24.42 -4.85
C GLY A 47 -3.87 -24.44 -6.32
N PHE A 48 -3.94 -25.61 -6.93
CA PHE A 48 -3.62 -25.83 -8.35
C PHE A 48 -4.48 -26.95 -8.94
N GLN A 49 -4.59 -26.96 -10.27
CA GLN A 49 -5.13 -28.08 -11.04
C GLN A 49 -3.98 -28.79 -11.76
N GLY A 50 -3.81 -30.08 -11.47
CA GLY A 50 -2.83 -30.96 -12.10
C GLY A 50 -3.50 -32.12 -12.82
N GLY A 51 -2.81 -32.71 -13.79
CA GLY A 51 -3.27 -33.90 -14.48
C GLY A 51 -2.17 -34.61 -15.24
N TYR A 52 -2.42 -35.85 -15.62
CA TYR A 52 -1.50 -36.64 -16.44
C TYR A 52 -2.20 -37.07 -17.74
N THR A 53 -1.45 -37.05 -18.83
CA THR A 53 -1.84 -37.65 -20.11
C THR A 53 -1.02 -38.91 -20.32
N ILE A 54 -1.68 -40.06 -20.38
CA ILE A 54 -1.07 -41.36 -20.70
C ILE A 54 -1.20 -41.60 -22.20
N LYS A 55 -0.09 -41.90 -22.88
CA LYS A 55 -0.06 -42.19 -24.33
C LYS A 55 0.56 -43.57 -24.58
N ASN A 56 -0.13 -44.42 -25.31
CA ASN A 56 0.41 -45.69 -25.80
C ASN A 56 1.19 -45.47 -27.09
N GLY A 57 2.49 -45.22 -26.99
CA GLY A 57 3.36 -45.11 -28.16
C GLY A 57 3.71 -46.46 -28.81
N THR A 58 3.39 -47.58 -28.17
CA THR A 58 3.78 -48.94 -28.61
C THR A 58 2.87 -49.48 -29.72
N SER A 59 3.28 -50.58 -30.35
CA SER A 59 2.45 -51.32 -31.32
C SER A 59 1.50 -52.33 -30.68
N ALA A 60 1.47 -52.45 -29.34
CA ALA A 60 0.61 -53.39 -28.62
C ALA A 60 -0.47 -52.65 -27.83
N THR A 61 -1.64 -53.27 -27.64
CA THR A 61 -2.70 -52.71 -26.79
C THR A 61 -2.31 -52.78 -25.32
N VAL A 62 -2.48 -51.66 -24.60
CA VAL A 62 -2.35 -51.59 -23.15
C VAL A 62 -3.74 -51.80 -22.54
N ASN A 63 -3.89 -52.75 -21.61
CA ASN A 63 -5.20 -53.09 -21.04
C ASN A 63 -5.51 -52.38 -19.70
N SER A 64 -4.50 -51.78 -19.07
CA SER A 64 -4.64 -51.02 -17.83
C SER A 64 -3.50 -50.03 -17.66
N TRP A 65 -3.72 -48.99 -16.88
CA TRP A 65 -2.70 -48.02 -16.51
C TRP A 65 -2.80 -47.65 -15.03
N LYS A 66 -1.63 -47.46 -14.43
CA LYS A 66 -1.43 -47.01 -13.07
C LYS A 66 -0.29 -45.99 -13.06
N VAL A 67 -0.57 -44.76 -12.65
CA VAL A 67 0.40 -43.68 -12.51
C VAL A 67 0.67 -43.43 -11.03
N GLU A 68 1.94 -43.47 -10.65
CA GLU A 68 2.42 -43.32 -9.28
C GLU A 68 3.40 -42.14 -9.23
N PHE A 69 3.29 -41.25 -8.24
CA PHE A 69 4.21 -40.13 -8.07
C PHE A 69 4.19 -39.60 -6.63
N ASP A 70 5.21 -38.82 -6.28
CA ASP A 70 5.30 -38.14 -5.00
C ASP A 70 4.99 -36.64 -5.15
N LEU A 71 4.17 -36.10 -4.25
CA LEU A 71 4.02 -34.65 -4.09
C LEU A 71 4.84 -34.15 -2.89
N PRO A 72 5.32 -32.89 -2.92
CA PRO A 72 6.07 -32.32 -1.81
C PRO A 72 5.31 -32.33 -0.48
N ALA A 73 6.05 -32.29 0.62
CA ALA A 73 5.50 -32.32 1.97
C ALA A 73 4.53 -31.14 2.17
N GLY A 74 3.34 -31.43 2.71
CA GLY A 74 2.29 -30.46 2.92
C GLY A 74 1.33 -30.28 1.74
N VAL A 75 1.65 -30.79 0.55
CA VAL A 75 0.73 -30.81 -0.58
C VAL A 75 -0.27 -31.96 -0.43
N ASN A 76 -1.55 -31.65 -0.55
CA ASN A 76 -2.65 -32.60 -0.51
C ASN A 76 -3.41 -32.57 -1.82
N VAL A 77 -3.95 -33.71 -2.23
CA VAL A 77 -4.93 -33.81 -3.31
C VAL A 77 -6.33 -33.82 -2.72
N GLY A 78 -7.19 -32.92 -3.20
CA GLY A 78 -8.61 -32.83 -2.87
C GLY A 78 -9.45 -33.60 -3.89
N SER A 79 -10.21 -32.88 -4.71
CA SER A 79 -11.03 -33.46 -5.79
C SER A 79 -10.17 -34.06 -6.90
N PHE A 80 -10.64 -35.16 -7.51
CA PHE A 80 -10.02 -35.80 -8.66
C PHE A 80 -11.09 -36.42 -9.57
N TRP A 81 -10.74 -36.71 -10.82
CA TRP A 81 -11.65 -37.28 -11.82
C TRP A 81 -10.91 -38.21 -12.79
N ASP A 82 -11.68 -39.03 -13.52
CA ASP A 82 -11.21 -39.99 -14.54
C ASP A 82 -10.19 -41.04 -14.07
N ALA A 83 -10.06 -41.22 -12.75
CA ALA A 83 -9.18 -42.19 -12.12
C ALA A 83 -9.69 -42.56 -10.71
N SER A 84 -9.22 -43.69 -10.18
CA SER A 84 -9.29 -43.99 -8.74
C SER A 84 -7.98 -43.59 -8.07
N LEU A 85 -8.04 -43.07 -6.83
CA LEU A 85 -6.87 -42.60 -6.09
C LEU A 85 -6.65 -43.41 -4.80
N THR A 86 -5.40 -43.82 -4.57
CA THR A 86 -4.93 -44.25 -3.25
C THR A 86 -3.70 -43.44 -2.83
N ARG A 87 -3.49 -43.28 -1.52
CA ARG A 87 -2.43 -42.43 -0.97
C ARG A 87 -1.75 -43.07 0.23
N SER A 88 -0.42 -42.97 0.28
CA SER A 88 0.39 -43.26 1.47
C SER A 88 1.39 -42.13 1.70
N GLY A 89 1.14 -41.28 2.69
CA GLY A 89 1.98 -40.12 2.97
C GLY A 89 2.03 -39.12 1.80
N GLN A 90 3.21 -38.99 1.17
CA GLN A 90 3.45 -38.13 0.00
C GLN A 90 3.26 -38.87 -1.34
N HIS A 91 3.05 -40.18 -1.30
CA HIS A 91 2.94 -41.03 -2.48
C HIS A 91 1.48 -41.16 -2.92
N PHE A 92 1.20 -40.87 -4.18
CA PHE A 92 -0.12 -40.92 -4.80
C PHE A 92 -0.14 -41.93 -5.94
N THR A 93 -1.17 -42.76 -5.97
CA THR A 93 -1.36 -43.78 -7.00
C THR A 93 -2.72 -43.60 -7.64
N PHE A 94 -2.73 -43.26 -8.93
CA PHE A 94 -3.91 -43.13 -9.77
C PHE A 94 -4.04 -44.34 -10.71
N SER A 95 -5.18 -45.03 -10.67
CA SER A 95 -5.45 -46.21 -11.50
C SER A 95 -6.68 -46.01 -12.36
N ASN A 96 -6.67 -46.61 -13.55
CA ASN A 96 -7.78 -46.57 -14.48
C ASN A 96 -9.11 -47.04 -13.87
N LEU A 97 -10.21 -46.45 -14.34
CA LEU A 97 -11.57 -46.90 -14.09
C LEU A 97 -11.93 -48.00 -15.10
N GLY A 98 -13.08 -48.66 -14.89
CA GLY A 98 -13.51 -49.77 -15.75
C GLY A 98 -13.74 -49.42 -17.22
N TRP A 99 -13.86 -48.13 -17.55
CA TRP A 99 -14.16 -47.63 -18.89
C TRP A 99 -12.96 -47.03 -19.64
N ASN A 100 -11.82 -46.77 -18.98
CA ASN A 100 -10.68 -46.05 -19.58
C ASN A 100 -9.32 -46.75 -19.47
N GLY A 101 -9.29 -48.05 -19.12
CA GLY A 101 -8.04 -48.81 -18.99
C GLY A 101 -7.39 -49.21 -20.31
N THR A 102 -8.19 -49.48 -21.35
CA THR A 102 -7.71 -50.04 -22.62
C THR A 102 -7.27 -48.93 -23.58
N LEU A 103 -6.00 -48.93 -24.00
CA LEU A 103 -5.42 -48.00 -24.96
C LEU A 103 -4.85 -48.76 -26.16
N ALA A 104 -5.45 -48.60 -27.34
CA ALA A 104 -4.91 -49.08 -28.60
C ALA A 104 -3.56 -48.38 -28.94
N PRO A 105 -2.75 -48.95 -29.86
CA PRO A 105 -1.56 -48.26 -30.38
C PRO A 105 -1.86 -46.83 -30.83
N GLY A 106 -1.11 -45.86 -30.33
CA GLY A 106 -1.27 -44.42 -30.58
C GLY A 106 -2.34 -43.71 -29.74
N ALA A 107 -3.19 -44.43 -29.00
CA ALA A 107 -4.26 -43.83 -28.20
C ALA A 107 -3.72 -43.11 -26.94
N SER A 108 -4.52 -42.18 -26.42
CA SER A 108 -4.22 -41.45 -25.18
C SER A 108 -5.45 -41.32 -24.29
N VAL A 109 -5.22 -41.18 -22.99
CA VAL A 109 -6.23 -40.91 -21.95
C VAL A 109 -5.64 -39.92 -20.95
N SER A 110 -6.49 -39.15 -20.27
CA SER A 110 -6.05 -38.21 -19.24
C SER A 110 -6.86 -38.38 -17.96
N PHE A 111 -6.26 -38.01 -16.83
CA PHE A 111 -6.96 -37.81 -15.56
C PHE A 111 -6.49 -36.50 -14.91
N GLY A 112 -7.26 -35.98 -13.96
CA GLY A 112 -6.93 -34.72 -13.28
C GLY A 112 -7.29 -34.69 -11.81
N PHE A 113 -6.73 -33.70 -11.11
CA PHE A 113 -6.91 -33.48 -9.68
C PHE A 113 -6.68 -32.02 -9.27
N LEU A 114 -7.26 -31.63 -8.13
CA LEU A 114 -7.01 -30.35 -7.46
C LEU A 114 -6.08 -30.57 -6.27
N GLY A 115 -4.98 -29.83 -6.21
CA GLY A 115 -4.01 -29.89 -5.11
C GLY A 115 -3.91 -28.60 -4.31
N SER A 116 -3.47 -28.68 -3.05
CA SER A 116 -3.24 -27.52 -2.17
C SER A 116 -2.14 -27.80 -1.13
N PRO A 117 -1.25 -26.82 -0.83
CA PRO A 117 -1.16 -25.51 -1.46
C PRO A 117 -0.62 -25.58 -2.90
N GLY A 118 -0.81 -24.51 -3.68
CA GLY A 118 -0.24 -24.35 -5.01
C GLY A 118 1.21 -23.84 -4.97
N GLY A 119 1.64 -23.19 -6.05
CA GLY A 119 2.96 -22.59 -6.19
C GLY A 119 3.97 -23.46 -6.93
N ALA A 120 5.14 -22.84 -7.21
CA ALA A 120 6.19 -23.43 -8.04
C ALA A 120 6.74 -24.76 -7.50
N ALA A 121 6.64 -25.00 -6.19
CA ALA A 121 7.08 -26.25 -5.57
C ALA A 121 6.10 -27.41 -5.77
N ALA A 122 4.83 -27.17 -6.11
CA ALA A 122 3.81 -28.21 -6.27
C ALA A 122 3.95 -28.92 -7.64
N VAL A 123 5.03 -29.68 -7.81
CA VAL A 123 5.35 -30.48 -9.00
C VAL A 123 5.60 -31.93 -8.58
N PRO A 124 4.97 -32.92 -9.23
CA PRO A 124 5.22 -34.33 -8.97
C PRO A 124 6.66 -34.76 -9.22
N ALA A 125 7.18 -35.64 -8.35
CA ALA A 125 8.45 -36.32 -8.52
C ALA A 125 8.27 -37.84 -8.59
N ASN A 126 9.31 -38.57 -8.97
CA ASN A 126 9.36 -40.05 -8.95
C ASN A 126 8.22 -40.74 -9.71
N CYS A 127 7.84 -40.18 -10.86
CA CYS A 127 6.71 -40.69 -11.64
C CYS A 127 6.99 -42.10 -12.20
N LYS A 128 6.11 -43.05 -11.90
CA LYS A 128 6.06 -44.39 -12.50
C LYS A 128 4.73 -44.63 -13.22
N LEU A 129 4.79 -45.19 -14.41
CA LEU A 129 3.65 -45.71 -15.17
C LEU A 129 3.77 -47.24 -15.27
N ASN A 130 2.83 -47.97 -14.68
CA ASN A 130 2.83 -49.44 -14.63
C ASN A 130 4.18 -50.01 -14.12
N GLY A 131 4.83 -49.31 -13.19
CA GLY A 131 6.13 -49.68 -12.63
C GLY A 131 7.36 -49.23 -13.43
N ALA A 132 7.20 -48.75 -14.67
CA ALA A 132 8.27 -48.15 -15.46
C ALA A 132 8.36 -46.64 -15.21
N ASP A 133 9.50 -46.00 -15.48
CA ASP A 133 9.57 -44.54 -15.49
C ASP A 133 8.60 -43.97 -16.51
N CYS A 134 7.96 -42.84 -16.18
CA CYS A 134 6.89 -42.25 -17.00
C CYS A 134 7.31 -41.84 -18.43
N GLY A 135 8.60 -41.96 -18.81
CA GLY A 135 9.08 -42.00 -20.19
C GLY A 135 8.86 -40.74 -21.03
N GLY A 136 8.27 -39.71 -20.44
CA GLY A 136 8.23 -38.33 -20.90
C GLY A 136 8.66 -37.46 -19.72
N ASP A 137 9.94 -37.11 -19.73
CA ASP A 137 10.53 -35.97 -19.04
C ASP A 137 10.42 -35.94 -17.50
N GLY A 138 10.92 -37.00 -16.85
CA GLY A 138 11.37 -36.96 -15.44
C GLY A 138 12.74 -36.27 -15.26
N GLY A 139 13.33 -35.80 -16.36
CA GLY A 139 14.46 -34.90 -16.42
C GLY A 139 14.34 -34.18 -17.75
N GLY A 140 13.79 -32.97 -17.75
CA GLY A 140 13.61 -32.24 -18.99
C GLY A 140 14.96 -32.00 -19.68
N PRO A 141 14.99 -31.86 -21.02
CA PRO A 141 15.92 -30.91 -21.64
C PRO A 141 15.81 -29.59 -20.85
N THR A 142 16.85 -28.76 -20.82
CA THR A 142 16.70 -27.38 -20.33
C THR A 142 15.77 -26.63 -21.27
N ASP A 143 14.46 -26.88 -21.13
CA ASP A 143 13.45 -26.04 -21.71
C ASP A 143 13.62 -24.69 -21.04
N PRO A 144 13.48 -23.60 -21.79
CA PRO A 144 13.96 -22.34 -21.28
C PRO A 144 13.00 -21.79 -20.23
N VAL A 145 13.30 -22.06 -18.96
CA VAL A 145 12.42 -21.67 -17.84
C VAL A 145 12.70 -20.21 -17.46
N LEU A 146 11.63 -19.43 -17.33
CA LEU A 146 11.68 -18.09 -16.76
C LEU A 146 12.37 -18.13 -15.39
N PRO A 147 13.13 -17.10 -15.01
CA PRO A 147 13.75 -17.07 -13.70
C PRO A 147 12.72 -17.11 -12.57
N GLY A 148 13.14 -17.58 -11.40
CA GLY A 148 12.33 -17.54 -10.19
C GLY A 148 12.05 -16.11 -9.71
N ARG A 149 11.11 -15.97 -8.78
CA ARG A 149 10.84 -14.68 -8.14
C ARG A 149 12.08 -14.19 -7.35
N PRO A 150 12.54 -12.94 -7.52
CA PRO A 150 13.60 -12.37 -6.69
C PRO A 150 13.20 -12.28 -5.20
N GLY A 151 14.20 -12.25 -4.32
CA GLY A 151 13.95 -11.98 -2.89
C GLY A 151 13.38 -10.58 -2.67
N THR A 152 12.71 -10.36 -1.54
CA THR A 152 12.10 -9.07 -1.19
C THR A 152 13.17 -7.95 -1.20
N PRO A 153 12.99 -6.89 -1.99
CA PRO A 153 13.92 -5.78 -2.02
C PRO A 153 13.89 -4.99 -0.70
N SER A 154 14.99 -4.31 -0.41
CA SER A 154 15.09 -3.23 0.57
C SER A 154 15.36 -1.92 -0.18
N ALA A 155 14.69 -0.85 0.21
CA ALA A 155 14.83 0.49 -0.38
C ALA A 155 15.32 1.47 0.68
N THR A 156 16.47 2.12 0.42
CA THR A 156 17.07 3.12 1.30
C THR A 156 17.13 4.46 0.60
N GLY A 157 16.55 5.49 1.23
CA GLY A 157 16.55 6.85 0.71
C GLY A 157 17.89 7.56 0.85
N GLY A 158 18.37 8.16 -0.23
CA GLY A 158 19.51 9.07 -0.27
C GLY A 158 19.08 10.48 -0.69
N SER A 159 20.04 11.38 -0.94
CA SER A 159 19.73 12.68 -1.53
C SER A 159 19.34 12.48 -2.99
N LYS A 160 18.10 12.87 -3.35
CA LYS A 160 17.54 12.77 -4.71
C LYS A 160 17.70 11.39 -5.37
N SER A 161 17.74 10.34 -4.54
CA SER A 161 17.99 8.97 -4.98
C SER A 161 17.45 7.93 -4.00
N ILE A 162 17.17 6.73 -4.50
CA ILE A 162 16.84 5.54 -3.69
C ILE A 162 17.76 4.40 -4.11
N ALA A 163 18.47 3.84 -3.13
CA ALA A 163 19.29 2.65 -3.28
C ALA A 163 18.45 1.40 -2.97
N LEU A 164 18.50 0.41 -3.85
CA LEU A 164 17.78 -0.85 -3.75
C LEU A 164 18.76 -2.03 -3.68
N THR A 165 18.46 -2.99 -2.82
CA THR A 165 19.16 -4.29 -2.76
C THR A 165 18.14 -5.43 -2.58
N TRP A 166 18.37 -6.60 -3.19
CA TRP A 166 17.45 -7.75 -3.09
C TRP A 166 18.18 -9.09 -3.07
N GLY A 167 17.47 -10.15 -2.71
CA GLY A 167 17.96 -11.53 -2.79
C GLY A 167 17.96 -12.06 -4.23
N ARG A 168 18.94 -12.91 -4.58
CA ARG A 168 19.02 -13.55 -5.91
C ARG A 168 17.76 -14.36 -6.23
N SER A 169 17.40 -14.35 -7.51
CA SER A 169 16.41 -15.24 -8.11
C SER A 169 16.99 -16.63 -8.38
N SER A 170 16.15 -17.67 -8.38
CA SER A 170 16.51 -19.03 -8.78
C SER A 170 16.45 -19.23 -10.31
N GLY A 171 17.05 -20.31 -10.81
CA GLY A 171 17.12 -20.60 -12.25
C GLY A 171 18.19 -19.79 -12.98
N THR A 172 18.13 -19.81 -14.31
CA THR A 172 19.08 -19.07 -15.17
C THR A 172 18.69 -17.59 -15.19
N VAL A 173 19.55 -16.71 -14.67
CA VAL A 173 19.31 -15.25 -14.60
C VAL A 173 20.35 -14.52 -15.44
N THR A 174 19.90 -13.74 -16.43
CA THR A 174 20.74 -12.81 -17.19
C THR A 174 20.88 -11.47 -16.47
N GLY A 175 19.82 -11.01 -15.81
CA GLY A 175 19.84 -9.78 -15.03
C GLY A 175 18.51 -9.51 -14.32
N TYR A 176 18.35 -8.29 -13.86
CA TYR A 176 17.21 -7.80 -13.10
C TYR A 176 16.73 -6.47 -13.66
N ARG A 177 15.42 -6.26 -13.62
CA ARG A 177 14.75 -5.00 -13.99
C ARG A 177 13.97 -4.49 -12.80
N VAL A 178 14.15 -3.21 -12.51
CA VAL A 178 13.46 -2.49 -11.43
C VAL A 178 12.31 -1.72 -12.04
N TYR A 179 11.14 -1.86 -11.43
CA TYR A 179 9.89 -1.26 -11.86
C TYR A 179 9.29 -0.35 -10.79
N GLU A 180 8.70 0.75 -11.22
CA GLU A 180 7.80 1.59 -10.43
C GLU A 180 6.43 1.58 -11.13
N GLY A 181 5.45 0.90 -10.52
CA GLY A 181 4.26 0.48 -11.24
C GLY A 181 4.63 -0.38 -12.46
N SER A 182 4.18 0.00 -13.65
CA SER A 182 4.54 -0.66 -14.92
C SER A 182 5.80 -0.06 -15.59
N ALA A 183 6.31 1.07 -15.09
CA ALA A 183 7.44 1.77 -15.70
C ALA A 183 8.77 1.14 -15.27
N ARG A 184 9.59 0.71 -16.23
CA ARG A 184 10.94 0.21 -15.96
C ARG A 184 11.89 1.37 -15.66
N LYS A 185 12.47 1.39 -14.45
CA LYS A 185 13.36 2.45 -13.96
C LYS A 185 14.84 2.11 -14.10
N ALA A 186 15.20 0.84 -14.02
CA ALA A 186 16.57 0.37 -14.19
C ALA A 186 16.64 -1.06 -14.71
N GLU A 187 17.78 -1.41 -15.31
CA GLU A 187 18.17 -2.78 -15.67
C GLU A 187 19.62 -2.99 -15.25
N VAL A 188 19.89 -4.05 -14.49
CA VAL A 188 21.20 -4.34 -13.88
C VAL A 188 21.48 -5.84 -13.92
N THR A 189 22.74 -6.25 -13.90
CA THR A 189 23.13 -7.68 -13.83
C THR A 189 23.35 -8.17 -12.40
N GLY A 190 23.60 -7.24 -11.46
CA GLY A 190 23.73 -7.51 -10.03
C GLY A 190 22.40 -7.43 -9.27
N THR A 191 22.47 -7.63 -7.95
CA THR A 191 21.30 -7.60 -7.05
C THR A 191 21.11 -6.26 -6.35
N SER A 192 21.49 -5.18 -7.02
CA SER A 192 21.38 -3.82 -6.50
C SER A 192 21.20 -2.81 -7.63
N ALA A 193 20.44 -1.74 -7.37
CA ALA A 193 20.29 -0.60 -8.27
C ALA A 193 20.21 0.69 -7.46
N THR A 194 20.53 1.83 -8.07
CA THR A 194 20.23 3.16 -7.52
C THR A 194 19.39 3.92 -8.52
N ILE A 195 18.22 4.38 -8.10
CA ILE A 195 17.36 5.26 -8.89
C ILE A 195 17.71 6.69 -8.48
N SER A 196 18.15 7.52 -9.42
CA SER A 196 18.58 8.90 -9.18
C SER A 196 17.68 9.90 -9.91
N GLY A 197 17.89 11.20 -9.67
CA GLY A 197 17.13 12.26 -10.32
C GLY A 197 15.72 12.45 -9.75
N LEU A 198 15.53 12.00 -8.51
CA LEU A 198 14.27 12.12 -7.78
C LEU A 198 14.20 13.49 -7.08
N GLY A 199 13.00 13.93 -6.72
CA GLY A 199 12.79 15.10 -5.87
C GLY A 199 13.21 14.85 -4.41
N ASP A 200 13.19 15.91 -3.61
CA ASP A 200 13.41 15.81 -2.16
C ASP A 200 12.11 15.38 -1.48
N CYS A 201 12.21 14.52 -0.46
CA CYS A 201 11.06 14.00 0.28
C CYS A 201 10.00 13.28 -0.58
N GLU A 202 10.42 12.69 -1.70
CA GLU A 202 9.57 11.87 -2.56
C GLU A 202 9.62 10.41 -2.12
N THR A 203 8.43 9.80 -1.98
CA THR A 203 8.29 8.38 -1.68
C THR A 203 8.02 7.61 -2.95
N HIS A 204 8.81 6.56 -3.17
CA HIS A 204 8.70 5.68 -4.33
C HIS A 204 8.61 4.24 -3.87
N THR A 205 7.82 3.46 -4.61
CA THR A 205 7.64 2.03 -4.39
C THR A 205 8.12 1.27 -5.61
N TYR A 206 8.98 0.28 -5.38
CA TYR A 206 9.61 -0.50 -6.44
C TYR A 206 9.36 -1.99 -6.30
N THR A 207 9.24 -2.66 -7.45
CA THR A 207 9.34 -4.13 -7.57
C THR A 207 10.54 -4.49 -8.45
N VAL A 208 11.00 -5.72 -8.32
CA VAL A 208 12.11 -6.26 -9.11
C VAL A 208 11.67 -7.55 -9.80
N LYS A 209 12.02 -7.69 -11.07
CA LYS A 209 11.89 -8.94 -11.84
C LYS A 209 13.26 -9.38 -12.31
N ALA A 210 13.57 -10.67 -12.19
CA ALA A 210 14.70 -11.27 -12.88
C ALA A 210 14.32 -11.53 -14.34
N TYR A 211 15.29 -11.54 -15.25
CA TYR A 211 15.03 -11.90 -16.65
C TYR A 211 16.15 -12.77 -17.23
N ASN A 212 15.81 -13.54 -18.25
CA ASN A 212 16.74 -14.25 -19.11
C ASN A 212 16.29 -14.18 -20.58
N ALA A 213 16.80 -15.06 -21.44
CA ALA A 213 16.44 -15.09 -22.87
C ALA A 213 14.93 -15.35 -23.12
N GLU A 214 14.24 -15.88 -22.12
CA GLU A 214 12.87 -16.39 -22.24
C GLU A 214 11.83 -15.41 -21.72
N GLY A 215 12.28 -14.41 -20.96
CA GLY A 215 11.44 -13.36 -20.44
C GLY A 215 11.70 -13.05 -18.98
N GLU A 216 10.68 -12.48 -18.33
CA GLU A 216 10.75 -12.01 -16.95
C GLU A 216 10.09 -12.96 -15.96
N SER A 217 10.65 -13.04 -14.76
CA SER A 217 10.05 -13.70 -13.60
C SER A 217 8.76 -12.99 -13.15
N PRO A 218 7.97 -13.63 -12.26
CA PRO A 218 7.07 -12.90 -11.38
C PRO A 218 7.80 -11.79 -10.62
N ALA A 219 7.09 -10.71 -10.29
CA ALA A 219 7.63 -9.60 -9.52
C ALA A 219 7.92 -9.99 -8.06
N SER A 220 8.97 -9.41 -7.49
CA SER A 220 9.23 -9.43 -6.05
C SER A 220 8.09 -8.78 -5.25
N ASP A 221 8.19 -8.84 -3.91
CA ASP A 221 7.40 -7.94 -3.07
C ASP A 221 7.82 -6.50 -3.35
N GLU A 222 6.97 -5.56 -2.97
CA GLU A 222 7.27 -4.14 -3.06
C GLU A 222 8.25 -3.69 -1.97
N ALA A 223 9.14 -2.78 -2.32
CA ALA A 223 9.94 -2.02 -1.37
C ALA A 223 9.72 -0.53 -1.58
N THR A 224 9.46 0.19 -0.49
CA THR A 224 9.23 1.63 -0.51
C THR A 224 10.36 2.35 0.18
N GLY A 225 10.89 3.40 -0.47
CA GLY A 225 11.87 4.32 0.11
C GLY A 225 11.42 5.76 -0.07
N THR A 226 11.92 6.65 0.78
CA THR A 226 11.68 8.09 0.70
C THR A 226 13.02 8.82 0.59
N THR A 227 13.17 9.70 -0.40
CA THR A 227 14.40 10.49 -0.55
C THR A 227 14.59 11.43 0.65
N THR A 228 15.86 11.70 0.97
CA THR A 228 16.23 12.67 2.02
C THR A 228 15.98 14.11 1.53
N GLY A 229 16.27 15.10 2.39
CA GLY A 229 16.02 16.52 2.10
C GLY A 229 14.61 16.99 2.48
N CYS A 230 13.85 16.17 3.21
CA CYS A 230 12.64 16.66 3.88
C CYS A 230 13.00 17.84 4.80
N THR A 231 12.24 18.93 4.71
CA THR A 231 12.30 19.99 5.72
C THR A 231 11.99 19.35 7.08
N PRO A 232 12.86 19.51 8.10
CA PRO A 232 12.60 18.96 9.42
C PRO A 232 11.22 19.43 9.90
N SER A 233 10.35 18.48 10.20
CA SER A 233 9.03 18.82 10.75
C SER A 233 9.24 19.50 12.10
N PRO A 234 8.52 20.60 12.40
CA PRO A 234 8.54 21.20 13.73
C PRO A 234 7.86 20.31 14.78
N LEU A 235 7.32 19.15 14.38
CA LEU A 235 6.67 18.16 15.23
C LEU A 235 7.54 16.90 15.41
N PRO A 236 7.41 16.19 16.54
CA PRO A 236 8.07 14.90 16.75
C PRO A 236 7.76 13.87 15.64
N LYS A 237 8.59 12.83 15.50
CA LYS A 237 8.33 11.73 14.56
C LYS A 237 6.96 11.10 14.81
N HIS A 238 6.66 10.78 16.07
CA HIS A 238 5.35 10.31 16.50
C HIS A 238 4.72 11.31 17.47
N PHE A 239 3.55 11.83 17.13
CA PHE A 239 2.92 12.90 17.92
C PHE A 239 1.42 12.70 18.14
N LEU A 240 0.91 13.38 19.16
CA LEU A 240 -0.50 13.40 19.53
C LEU A 240 -1.12 14.76 19.19
N THR A 241 -2.16 14.74 18.35
CA THR A 241 -3.00 15.91 18.06
C THR A 241 -4.23 15.91 18.96
N GLY A 242 -4.64 17.06 19.46
CA GLY A 242 -5.91 17.22 20.17
C GLY A 242 -6.67 18.46 19.73
N TYR A 243 -7.99 18.33 19.55
CA TYR A 243 -8.87 19.46 19.28
C TYR A 243 -9.21 20.16 20.60
N TRP A 244 -9.12 21.48 20.66
CA TRP A 244 -9.48 22.31 21.83
C TRP A 244 -10.71 23.15 21.48
N HIS A 245 -11.73 23.09 22.33
CA HIS A 245 -13.01 23.75 22.07
C HIS A 245 -12.90 25.26 22.33
N ASN A 246 -13.15 26.06 21.28
CA ASN A 246 -13.46 27.48 21.38
C ASN A 246 -14.98 27.69 21.45
N PHE A 247 -15.66 26.95 22.32
CA PHE A 247 -17.11 26.99 22.55
C PHE A 247 -17.43 26.18 23.81
N ASP A 248 -18.67 26.26 24.29
CA ASP A 248 -19.20 25.46 25.41
C ASP A 248 -20.03 24.25 24.92
N ASN A 249 -19.89 23.12 25.61
CA ASN A 249 -20.73 21.93 25.48
C ASN A 249 -20.66 21.11 26.78
N GLU A 250 -21.07 19.85 26.77
CA GLU A 250 -21.06 19.00 27.98
C GLU A 250 -19.65 18.60 28.46
N ALA A 251 -18.59 18.93 27.70
CA ALA A 251 -17.21 18.71 28.12
C ALA A 251 -16.72 19.83 29.06
N VAL A 252 -15.66 19.57 29.83
CA VAL A 252 -15.08 20.59 30.70
C VAL A 252 -14.44 21.71 29.87
N GLU A 253 -14.77 22.95 30.20
CA GLU A 253 -14.14 24.13 29.62
C GLU A 253 -12.75 24.34 30.23
N LEU A 254 -11.78 24.67 29.38
CA LEU A 254 -10.39 24.84 29.77
C LEU A 254 -9.79 26.04 29.05
N LYS A 255 -9.02 26.86 29.76
CA LYS A 255 -8.10 27.81 29.10
C LYS A 255 -7.08 27.04 28.26
N LEU A 256 -6.61 27.63 27.17
CA LEU A 256 -5.67 26.97 26.28
C LEU A 256 -4.36 26.63 27.02
N SER A 257 -3.88 27.49 27.91
CA SER A 257 -2.70 27.24 28.76
C SER A 257 -2.78 25.96 29.61
N ALA A 258 -3.99 25.50 29.95
CA ALA A 258 -4.20 24.28 30.74
C ALA A 258 -3.99 22.98 29.95
N VAL A 259 -3.86 23.05 28.62
CA VAL A 259 -3.59 21.87 27.80
C VAL A 259 -2.23 21.26 28.20
N PRO A 260 -2.17 19.95 28.52
CA PRO A 260 -0.94 19.29 28.91
C PRO A 260 0.01 19.09 27.73
N THR A 261 1.32 18.96 28.01
CA THR A 261 2.37 18.71 27.02
C THR A 261 2.32 17.31 26.41
N SER A 262 1.34 16.48 26.81
CA SER A 262 1.07 15.22 26.13
C SER A 262 0.53 15.43 24.72
N TYR A 263 -0.08 16.58 24.44
CA TYR A 263 -0.48 17.00 23.09
C TYR A 263 0.62 17.83 22.44
N ASP A 264 1.24 17.31 21.38
CA ASP A 264 2.28 18.04 20.66
C ASP A 264 1.67 19.07 19.70
N LEU A 265 0.48 18.78 19.18
CA LEU A 265 -0.27 19.63 18.26
C LEU A 265 -1.67 19.89 18.81
N VAL A 266 -2.05 21.16 18.93
CA VAL A 266 -3.37 21.58 19.41
C VAL A 266 -4.11 22.28 18.28
N ALA A 267 -5.25 21.73 17.89
CA ALA A 267 -6.14 22.31 16.89
C ALA A 267 -7.24 23.12 17.58
N VAL A 268 -7.25 24.44 17.39
CA VAL A 268 -8.25 25.35 17.98
C VAL A 268 -9.50 25.33 17.13
N SER A 269 -10.63 24.93 17.74
CA SER A 269 -11.89 24.61 17.05
C SER A 269 -12.97 25.66 17.36
N PHE A 270 -13.41 26.49 16.42
CA PHE A 270 -13.06 26.53 14.99
C PHE A 270 -12.96 27.97 14.48
N GLY A 271 -12.28 28.14 13.34
CA GLY A 271 -12.48 29.29 12.47
C GLY A 271 -13.82 29.19 11.77
N GLU A 272 -14.58 30.28 11.78
CA GLU A 272 -15.98 30.31 11.35
C GLU A 272 -16.13 30.93 9.95
N ALA A 273 -17.20 30.52 9.26
CA ALA A 273 -17.57 31.12 7.98
C ALA A 273 -18.23 32.49 8.17
N THR A 274 -18.05 33.38 7.19
CA THR A 274 -18.86 34.58 7.06
C THR A 274 -19.88 34.42 5.93
N SER A 275 -20.63 35.48 5.63
CA SER A 275 -21.49 35.54 4.45
C SER A 275 -20.70 35.57 3.13
N THR A 276 -19.39 35.80 3.16
CA THR A 276 -18.52 35.85 1.99
C THR A 276 -17.86 34.49 1.74
N PRO A 277 -18.08 33.83 0.58
CA PRO A 277 -17.47 32.54 0.30
C PRO A 277 -15.94 32.56 0.41
N GLY A 278 -15.39 31.63 1.19
CA GLY A 278 -13.97 31.47 1.45
C GLY A 278 -13.41 32.37 2.54
N GLU A 279 -14.15 33.35 3.05
CA GLU A 279 -13.69 34.17 4.18
C GLU A 279 -13.85 33.41 5.51
N VAL A 280 -12.81 33.47 6.34
CA VAL A 280 -12.78 32.88 7.69
C VAL A 280 -12.61 33.99 8.72
N THR A 281 -13.36 33.91 9.82
CA THR A 281 -13.20 34.76 11.00
C THR A 281 -12.89 33.92 12.25
N PHE A 282 -12.30 34.55 13.26
CA PHE A 282 -11.99 33.88 14.53
C PHE A 282 -11.88 34.88 15.69
N ALA A 283 -12.59 34.59 16.77
CA ALA A 283 -12.51 35.25 18.07
C ALA A 283 -12.82 34.23 19.16
N VAL A 284 -12.40 34.50 20.41
CA VAL A 284 -12.85 33.70 21.55
C VAL A 284 -14.37 33.70 21.62
N ASP A 285 -14.96 32.51 21.69
CA ASP A 285 -16.41 32.37 21.77
C ASP A 285 -16.98 33.02 23.05
N PRO A 286 -18.08 33.78 22.96
CA PRO A 286 -18.68 34.43 24.12
C PRO A 286 -19.14 33.47 25.22
N GLY A 287 -19.63 32.27 24.86
CA GLY A 287 -20.04 31.24 25.81
C GLY A 287 -18.83 30.71 26.59
N LEU A 288 -17.77 30.32 25.87
CA LEU A 288 -16.51 29.94 26.48
C LEU A 288 -15.92 31.07 27.33
N SER A 289 -15.96 32.32 26.84
CA SER A 289 -15.50 33.49 27.57
C SER A 289 -16.19 33.58 28.92
N ALA A 290 -17.52 33.46 28.96
CA ALA A 290 -18.30 33.47 30.18
C ALA A 290 -17.94 32.30 31.11
N SER A 291 -17.89 31.06 30.58
CA SER A 291 -17.56 29.85 31.36
C SER A 291 -16.17 29.92 31.99
N LEU A 292 -15.22 30.60 31.35
CA LEU A 292 -13.85 30.77 31.85
C LEU A 292 -13.59 32.10 32.56
N GLY A 293 -14.65 32.79 33.00
CA GLY A 293 -14.55 34.00 33.82
C GLY A 293 -14.05 35.23 33.07
N GLY A 294 -14.53 35.41 31.83
CA GLY A 294 -14.14 36.50 30.93
C GLY A 294 -12.86 36.20 30.14
N TYR A 295 -12.70 34.98 29.62
CA TYR A 295 -11.54 34.63 28.79
C TYR A 295 -11.55 35.43 27.48
N THR A 296 -10.43 36.08 27.14
CA THR A 296 -10.33 37.06 26.05
C THR A 296 -9.38 36.64 24.94
N ASP A 297 -9.50 37.25 23.75
CA ASP A 297 -8.54 37.08 22.65
C ASP A 297 -7.10 37.36 23.08
N ALA A 298 -6.88 38.37 23.94
CA ALA A 298 -5.55 38.72 24.44
C ALA A 298 -4.96 37.60 25.32
N GLN A 299 -5.79 36.96 26.15
CA GLN A 299 -5.37 35.80 26.93
C GLN A 299 -5.15 34.58 26.04
N LEU A 300 -6.02 34.32 25.06
CA LEU A 300 -5.82 33.23 24.11
C LEU A 300 -4.49 33.38 23.35
N LYS A 301 -4.16 34.59 22.90
CA LYS A 301 -2.86 34.92 22.27
C LYS A 301 -1.68 34.63 23.19
N ALA A 302 -1.78 35.00 24.47
CA ALA A 302 -0.74 34.70 25.46
C ALA A 302 -0.62 33.19 25.73
N ASP A 303 -1.75 32.48 25.76
CA ASP A 303 -1.79 31.04 25.97
C ASP A 303 -1.20 30.28 24.78
N VAL A 304 -1.42 30.73 23.54
CA VAL A 304 -0.73 30.19 22.34
C VAL A 304 0.79 30.26 22.52
N LYS A 305 1.32 31.40 22.98
CA LYS A 305 2.75 31.56 23.28
C LYS A 305 3.21 30.67 24.43
N THR A 306 2.36 30.43 25.41
CA THR A 306 2.63 29.49 26.52
C THR A 306 2.71 28.05 26.05
N LEU A 307 1.92 27.63 25.05
CA LEU A 307 2.05 26.31 24.44
C LEU A 307 3.33 26.20 23.62
N GLN A 308 3.60 27.20 22.79
CA GLN A 308 4.80 27.25 21.95
C GLN A 308 6.10 27.23 22.77
N SER A 309 6.15 27.90 23.93
CA SER A 309 7.31 27.84 24.83
C SER A 309 7.53 26.46 25.47
N ARG A 310 6.50 25.62 25.50
CA ARG A 310 6.55 24.21 25.92
C ARG A 310 6.85 23.25 24.77
N GLY A 311 7.15 23.76 23.56
CA GLY A 311 7.44 22.97 22.37
C GLY A 311 6.21 22.46 21.63
N GLN A 312 5.00 22.80 22.09
CA GLN A 312 3.75 22.43 21.41
C GLN A 312 3.50 23.36 20.21
N LYS A 313 2.70 22.88 19.26
CA LYS A 313 2.23 23.64 18.10
C LYS A 313 0.75 23.92 18.23
N VAL A 314 0.31 25.08 17.78
CA VAL A 314 -1.10 25.48 17.84
C VAL A 314 -1.56 25.90 16.45
N ILE A 315 -2.61 25.25 15.93
CA ILE A 315 -3.15 25.50 14.60
C ILE A 315 -4.62 25.89 14.68
N LEU A 316 -5.11 26.62 13.67
CA LEU A 316 -6.54 26.92 13.54
C LEU A 316 -7.23 25.79 12.79
N SER A 317 -8.26 25.18 13.38
CA SER A 317 -9.13 24.25 12.66
C SER A 317 -10.25 25.01 11.97
N VAL A 318 -10.48 24.76 10.68
CA VAL A 318 -11.57 25.39 9.93
C VAL A 318 -12.56 24.31 9.49
N GLY A 319 -13.80 24.42 9.98
CA GLY A 319 -14.86 23.47 9.69
C GLY A 319 -15.67 23.07 10.92
N GLY A 320 -15.72 21.78 11.21
CA GLY A 320 -16.61 21.15 12.19
C GLY A 320 -18.02 20.92 11.65
N GLU A 321 -18.82 20.11 12.36
CA GLU A 321 -20.21 19.72 11.99
C GLU A 321 -21.09 20.92 11.56
N LYS A 322 -20.96 22.05 12.26
CA LYS A 322 -21.71 23.30 11.98
C LYS A 322 -20.97 24.28 11.08
N GLY A 323 -19.71 24.01 10.75
CA GLY A 323 -18.90 24.83 9.85
C GLY A 323 -19.51 24.92 8.45
N ARG A 324 -19.41 26.11 7.83
CA ARG A 324 -20.00 26.39 6.51
C ARG A 324 -19.03 27.08 5.56
N VAL A 325 -17.72 26.98 5.81
CA VAL A 325 -16.72 27.63 4.95
C VAL A 325 -16.74 26.95 3.58
N GLN A 326 -16.88 27.75 2.51
CA GLN A 326 -16.98 27.25 1.15
C GLN A 326 -15.83 27.76 0.28
N VAL A 327 -14.96 26.87 -0.15
CA VAL A 327 -13.84 27.16 -1.06
C VAL A 327 -14.09 26.50 -2.41
N ALA A 328 -14.98 27.11 -3.22
CA ALA A 328 -15.46 26.54 -4.49
C ALA A 328 -15.15 27.42 -5.72
N SER A 329 -14.28 28.42 -5.60
CA SER A 329 -13.80 29.24 -6.71
C SER A 329 -12.41 29.80 -6.43
N ALA A 330 -11.70 30.26 -7.47
CA ALA A 330 -10.39 30.88 -7.32
C ALA A 330 -10.42 32.11 -6.38
N SER A 331 -11.47 32.93 -6.45
CA SER A 331 -11.63 34.10 -5.56
C SER A 331 -11.89 33.69 -4.12
N ALA A 332 -12.67 32.63 -3.89
CA ALA A 332 -12.87 32.09 -2.55
C ALA A 332 -11.58 31.47 -1.99
N ALA A 333 -10.78 30.80 -2.83
CA ALA A 333 -9.49 30.24 -2.45
C ALA A 333 -8.49 31.34 -2.03
N THR A 334 -8.43 32.45 -2.77
CA THR A 334 -7.61 33.61 -2.40
C THR A 334 -8.05 34.19 -1.06
N ARG A 335 -9.36 34.44 -0.87
CA ARG A 335 -9.89 34.98 0.39
C ARG A 335 -9.63 34.06 1.58
N PHE A 336 -9.74 32.75 1.39
CA PHE A 336 -9.40 31.77 2.43
C PHE A 336 -7.95 31.91 2.84
N ALA A 337 -7.03 31.90 1.88
CA ALA A 337 -5.61 32.05 2.16
C ALA A 337 -5.29 33.37 2.87
N ASP A 338 -5.90 34.48 2.43
CA ASP A 338 -5.67 35.81 3.00
C ASP A 338 -6.18 35.92 4.45
N THR A 339 -7.40 35.47 4.70
CA THR A 339 -8.07 35.61 5.99
C THR A 339 -7.50 34.65 7.03
N VAL A 340 -7.23 33.40 6.66
CA VAL A 340 -6.54 32.43 7.53
C VAL A 340 -5.13 32.91 7.86
N HIS A 341 -4.38 33.43 6.88
CA HIS A 341 -3.05 34.00 7.15
C HIS A 341 -3.12 35.18 8.12
N ALA A 342 -4.09 36.08 7.96
CA ALA A 342 -4.28 37.21 8.87
C ALA A 342 -4.62 36.75 10.31
N ILE A 343 -5.49 35.74 10.46
CA ILE A 343 -5.79 35.13 11.77
C ILE A 343 -4.53 34.52 12.37
N MET A 344 -3.76 33.75 11.60
CA MET A 344 -2.51 33.16 12.08
C MET A 344 -1.52 34.22 12.57
N GLN A 345 -1.36 35.34 11.86
CA GLN A 345 -0.51 36.44 12.30
C GLN A 345 -1.03 37.10 13.60
N SER A 346 -2.36 37.26 13.73
CA SER A 346 -3.00 37.87 14.89
C SER A 346 -2.90 37.02 16.15
N TYR A 347 -3.07 35.69 16.03
CA TYR A 347 -3.09 34.75 17.14
C TYR A 347 -1.77 34.01 17.38
N GLY A 348 -0.86 34.06 16.40
CA GLY A 348 0.42 33.36 16.45
C GLY A 348 0.31 31.87 16.17
N PHE A 349 -0.70 31.42 15.40
CA PHE A 349 -0.86 30.01 15.04
C PHE A 349 0.23 29.52 14.06
N ASP A 350 0.66 28.27 14.22
CA ASP A 350 1.69 27.59 13.44
C ASP A 350 1.15 27.01 12.11
N GLY A 351 -0.18 27.02 11.90
CA GLY A 351 -0.79 26.26 10.82
C GLY A 351 -2.31 26.29 10.76
N VAL A 352 -2.85 25.45 9.88
CA VAL A 352 -4.28 25.26 9.64
C VAL A 352 -4.64 23.77 9.58
N ASP A 353 -5.80 23.41 10.12
CA ASP A 353 -6.46 22.12 9.93
C ASP A 353 -7.73 22.30 9.07
N ILE A 354 -7.96 21.36 8.16
CA ILE A 354 -9.12 21.34 7.27
C ILE A 354 -10.09 20.25 7.70
N ASP A 355 -11.22 20.68 8.26
CA ASP A 355 -12.27 19.85 8.87
C ASP A 355 -13.66 20.19 8.30
N LEU A 356 -13.74 20.46 7.00
CA LEU A 356 -14.98 20.83 6.30
C LEU A 356 -15.84 19.59 6.00
N GLU A 357 -16.92 19.42 6.75
CA GLU A 357 -17.83 18.26 6.61
C GLU A 357 -19.01 18.51 5.65
N ASN A 358 -19.16 19.74 5.15
CA ASN A 358 -20.27 20.17 4.29
C ASN A 358 -19.90 20.28 2.81
N GLY A 359 -18.83 19.59 2.39
CA GLY A 359 -18.35 19.52 1.02
C GLY A 359 -17.03 20.25 0.78
N LEU A 360 -16.11 19.58 0.08
CA LEU A 360 -14.79 20.08 -0.27
C LEU A 360 -14.60 20.08 -1.78
N ASN A 361 -13.91 21.10 -2.31
CA ASN A 361 -13.43 21.10 -3.69
C ASN A 361 -11.89 21.09 -3.67
N ALA A 362 -11.30 19.97 -4.06
CA ALA A 362 -9.87 19.73 -3.97
C ALA A 362 -9.04 20.68 -4.84
N THR A 363 -9.59 21.13 -5.97
CA THR A 363 -8.91 22.07 -6.86
C THR A 363 -8.71 23.41 -6.17
N TYR A 364 -9.80 24.00 -5.67
CA TYR A 364 -9.75 25.33 -5.08
C TYR A 364 -9.20 25.32 -3.65
N MET A 365 -9.45 24.28 -2.87
CA MET A 365 -8.80 24.14 -1.57
C MET A 365 -7.29 23.92 -1.73
N GLY A 366 -6.86 23.13 -2.72
CA GLY A 366 -5.44 22.99 -3.07
C GLY A 366 -4.80 24.34 -3.43
N GLN A 367 -5.48 25.14 -4.26
CA GLN A 367 -5.03 26.51 -4.56
C GLN A 367 -4.92 27.37 -3.29
N ALA A 368 -5.91 27.31 -2.40
CA ALA A 368 -5.93 28.09 -1.16
C ALA A 368 -4.75 27.73 -0.24
N LEU A 369 -4.52 26.43 -0.02
CA LEU A 369 -3.44 25.93 0.84
C LEU A 369 -2.05 26.23 0.27
N ARG A 370 -1.88 26.18 -1.06
CA ARG A 370 -0.64 26.61 -1.72
C ARG A 370 -0.39 28.10 -1.57
N SER A 371 -1.44 28.92 -1.71
CA SER A 371 -1.35 30.37 -1.50
C SER A 371 -1.00 30.69 -0.04
N LEU A 372 -1.64 30.03 0.92
CA LEU A 372 -1.33 30.15 2.35
C LEU A 372 0.11 29.75 2.66
N ARG A 373 0.58 28.64 2.07
CA ARG A 373 1.98 28.20 2.16
C ARG A 373 2.96 29.22 1.63
N ALA A 374 2.66 29.84 0.48
CA ALA A 374 3.51 30.88 -0.10
C ALA A 374 3.59 32.15 0.78
N LYS A 375 2.51 32.48 1.50
CA LYS A 375 2.46 33.62 2.42
C LYS A 375 3.18 33.35 3.74
N THR A 376 3.09 32.13 4.26
CA THR A 376 3.60 31.77 5.59
C THR A 376 5.03 31.22 5.56
N GLY A 377 5.40 30.51 4.51
CA GLY A 377 6.72 29.89 4.37
C GLY A 377 6.78 28.40 4.74
N PRO A 378 8.00 27.81 4.71
CA PRO A 378 8.23 26.37 4.71
C PRO A 378 7.91 25.63 6.04
N ASP A 379 7.56 26.36 7.09
CA ASP A 379 7.23 25.77 8.39
C ASP A 379 5.72 25.69 8.68
N LEU A 380 4.87 26.20 7.77
CA LEU A 380 3.41 26.08 7.87
C LEU A 380 2.97 24.62 8.06
N ILE A 381 2.28 24.36 9.17
CA ILE A 381 1.63 23.07 9.44
C ILE A 381 0.29 23.03 8.71
N ILE A 382 0.04 21.96 7.96
CA ILE A 382 -1.23 21.72 7.26
C ILE A 382 -1.72 20.34 7.62
N THR A 383 -2.86 20.27 8.28
CA THR A 383 -3.52 19.00 8.61
C THR A 383 -4.93 18.94 8.04
N MET A 384 -5.48 17.74 7.99
CA MET A 384 -6.83 17.48 7.47
C MET A 384 -7.51 16.46 8.37
N ALA A 385 -8.79 16.63 8.67
CA ALA A 385 -9.60 15.66 9.43
C ALA A 385 -10.82 15.18 8.65
N PRO A 386 -10.64 14.49 7.51
CA PRO A 386 -11.74 13.95 6.73
C PRO A 386 -12.55 12.91 7.52
N GLN A 387 -13.84 12.78 7.20
CA GLN A 387 -14.61 11.61 7.63
C GLN A 387 -14.12 10.36 6.86
N THR A 388 -14.48 9.17 7.33
CA THR A 388 -14.06 7.92 6.66
C THR A 388 -14.53 7.87 5.20
N ILE A 389 -15.71 8.40 4.90
CA ILE A 389 -16.27 8.43 3.54
C ILE A 389 -15.40 9.20 2.55
N ASP A 390 -14.70 10.23 3.01
CA ASP A 390 -13.90 11.10 2.14
C ASP A 390 -12.52 10.52 1.81
N MET A 391 -12.17 9.36 2.41
CA MET A 391 -10.88 8.68 2.25
C MET A 391 -11.01 7.24 1.71
N GLN A 392 -12.21 6.80 1.31
CA GLN A 392 -12.43 5.44 0.78
C GLN A 392 -11.77 5.19 -0.59
N SER A 393 -11.51 6.24 -1.37
CA SER A 393 -10.80 6.12 -2.65
C SER A 393 -10.09 7.42 -3.01
N THR A 394 -9.06 7.34 -3.85
CA THR A 394 -8.29 8.50 -4.32
C THR A 394 -9.11 9.48 -5.17
N GLY A 395 -10.31 9.08 -5.61
CA GLY A 395 -11.25 9.94 -6.32
C GLY A 395 -12.12 10.82 -5.40
N ALA A 396 -12.20 10.52 -4.10
CA ALA A 396 -12.91 11.34 -3.14
C ALA A 396 -12.20 12.69 -2.93
N GLU A 397 -12.93 13.78 -2.77
CA GLU A 397 -12.35 15.13 -2.82
C GLU A 397 -11.27 15.38 -1.75
N TYR A 398 -11.44 14.88 -0.52
CA TYR A 398 -10.37 15.00 0.49
C TYR A 398 -9.13 14.20 0.13
N PHE A 399 -9.28 12.95 -0.30
CA PHE A 399 -8.12 12.14 -0.67
C PHE A 399 -7.42 12.75 -1.91
N LYS A 400 -8.19 13.21 -2.90
CA LYS A 400 -7.66 13.94 -4.06
C LYS A 400 -6.89 15.18 -3.63
N LEU A 401 -7.42 15.96 -2.67
CA LEU A 401 -6.70 17.10 -2.10
C LEU A 401 -5.40 16.66 -1.41
N ALA A 402 -5.45 15.68 -0.52
CA ALA A 402 -4.30 15.19 0.22
C ALA A 402 -3.16 14.76 -0.73
N LEU A 403 -3.47 14.12 -1.85
CA LEU A 403 -2.51 13.77 -2.90
C LEU A 403 -2.00 15.00 -3.67
N ASN A 404 -2.88 15.94 -4.02
CA ASN A 404 -2.51 17.20 -4.72
C ASN A 404 -1.59 18.11 -3.89
N ILE A 405 -1.65 18.01 -2.57
CA ILE A 405 -0.83 18.80 -1.63
C ILE A 405 0.17 17.95 -0.84
N LYS A 406 0.45 16.71 -1.28
CA LYS A 406 1.27 15.74 -0.54
C LYS A 406 2.64 16.26 -0.13
N ASP A 407 3.27 17.14 -0.89
CA ASP A 407 4.58 17.74 -0.57
C ASP A 407 4.52 18.84 0.49
N ILE A 408 3.34 19.40 0.79
CA ILE A 408 3.14 20.42 1.85
C ILE A 408 2.20 19.97 2.97
N LEU A 409 1.57 18.81 2.83
CA LEU A 409 0.70 18.19 3.82
C LEU A 409 1.53 17.61 4.97
N THR A 410 1.16 17.98 6.20
CA THR A 410 1.79 17.44 7.42
C THR A 410 1.20 16.08 7.78
N VAL A 411 -0.11 15.99 7.99
CA VAL A 411 -0.78 14.73 8.38
C VAL A 411 -2.29 14.77 8.12
N VAL A 412 -2.86 13.63 7.79
CA VAL A 412 -4.31 13.37 7.73
C VAL A 412 -4.73 12.60 8.98
N HIS A 413 -5.74 13.14 9.66
CA HIS A 413 -6.35 12.61 10.86
C HIS A 413 -7.76 12.09 10.54
N THR A 414 -7.88 11.05 9.72
CA THR A 414 -9.22 10.53 9.37
C THR A 414 -10.02 10.23 10.64
N GLN A 415 -11.26 10.72 10.68
CA GLN A 415 -12.17 10.57 11.80
C GLN A 415 -12.73 9.15 11.80
N TYR A 416 -12.12 8.23 12.57
CA TYR A 416 -12.52 6.82 12.64
C TYR A 416 -13.69 6.57 13.61
N TYR A 417 -14.67 7.46 13.60
CA TYR A 417 -15.82 7.48 14.49
C TYR A 417 -17.03 8.13 13.81
N ASN A 418 -18.20 8.07 14.44
CA ASN A 418 -19.48 8.49 13.85
C ASN A 418 -19.70 7.92 12.44
N SER A 419 -19.20 6.71 12.20
CA SER A 419 -19.13 6.12 10.87
C SER A 419 -19.80 4.76 10.83
N GLY A 420 -20.45 4.47 9.70
CA GLY A 420 -20.91 3.12 9.39
C GLY A 420 -19.73 2.15 9.19
N ALA A 421 -20.05 0.90 8.84
CA ALA A 421 -19.00 -0.01 8.42
C ALA A 421 -18.42 0.44 7.07
N MET A 422 -17.10 0.29 6.89
CA MET A 422 -16.37 0.74 5.72
C MET A 422 -15.47 -0.37 5.19
N LEU A 423 -15.29 -0.44 3.87
CA LEU A 423 -14.37 -1.41 3.26
C LEU A 423 -12.93 -1.05 3.62
N GLY A 424 -12.11 -2.06 3.95
CA GLY A 424 -10.67 -1.90 4.11
C GLY A 424 -9.93 -1.84 2.76
N CYS A 425 -8.61 -1.63 2.80
CA CYS A 425 -7.76 -1.69 1.60
C CYS A 425 -7.78 -3.07 0.91
N ASP A 426 -8.16 -4.13 1.62
CA ASP A 426 -8.32 -5.48 1.08
C ASP A 426 -9.56 -5.65 0.18
N GLN A 427 -10.55 -4.76 0.30
CA GLN A 427 -11.86 -4.87 -0.37
C GLN A 427 -12.61 -6.18 -0.06
N MET A 428 -12.25 -6.90 1.01
CA MET A 428 -12.80 -8.22 1.33
C MET A 428 -13.94 -8.17 2.33
N ALA A 429 -13.94 -7.19 3.23
CA ALA A 429 -14.96 -7.04 4.26
C ALA A 429 -15.22 -5.58 4.60
N ALA A 430 -16.45 -5.29 5.04
CA ALA A 430 -16.77 -4.05 5.71
C ALA A 430 -16.42 -4.18 7.20
N TYR A 431 -15.50 -3.33 7.66
CA TYR A 431 -15.08 -3.24 9.04
C TYR A 431 -15.96 -2.25 9.79
N SER A 432 -16.40 -2.60 11.00
CA SER A 432 -17.24 -1.71 11.82
C SER A 432 -16.40 -0.85 12.76
N GLN A 433 -16.79 0.43 12.91
CA GLN A 433 -16.18 1.35 13.88
C GLN A 433 -16.10 0.77 15.30
N GLY A 434 -15.16 1.27 16.09
CA GLY A 434 -14.95 0.79 17.46
C GLY A 434 -14.05 -0.45 17.56
N THR A 435 -13.36 -0.85 16.49
CA THR A 435 -12.51 -2.04 16.46
C THR A 435 -11.11 -1.74 15.94
N VAL A 436 -10.10 -2.50 16.40
CA VAL A 436 -8.72 -2.39 15.87
C VAL A 436 -8.66 -2.66 14.36
N ASN A 437 -9.51 -3.56 13.85
CA ASN A 437 -9.58 -3.87 12.42
C ASN A 437 -10.05 -2.66 11.60
N PHE A 438 -11.03 -1.90 12.10
CA PHE A 438 -11.49 -0.68 11.43
C PHE A 438 -10.38 0.35 11.29
N LEU A 439 -9.64 0.59 12.37
CA LEU A 439 -8.54 1.56 12.36
C LEU A 439 -7.44 1.14 11.38
N THR A 440 -7.01 -0.12 11.47
CA THR A 440 -5.89 -0.64 10.69
C THR A 440 -6.24 -0.82 9.21
N ALA A 441 -7.43 -1.35 8.90
CA ALA A 441 -7.87 -1.63 7.54
C ALA A 441 -8.17 -0.36 6.73
N LEU A 442 -8.71 0.69 7.36
CA LEU A 442 -8.95 1.96 6.67
C LEU A 442 -7.70 2.84 6.61
N ALA A 443 -6.84 2.85 7.64
CA ALA A 443 -5.54 3.53 7.54
C ALA A 443 -4.69 2.92 6.40
N CYS A 444 -4.79 1.61 6.18
CA CYS A 444 -4.15 0.94 5.05
C CYS A 444 -4.56 1.53 3.69
N ILE A 445 -5.80 2.01 3.51
CA ILE A 445 -6.24 2.63 2.25
C ILE A 445 -5.33 3.82 1.91
N GLN A 446 -5.08 4.69 2.88
CA GLN A 446 -4.23 5.87 2.70
C GLN A 446 -2.77 5.50 2.44
N LEU A 447 -2.27 4.53 3.21
CA LEU A 447 -0.87 4.08 3.19
C LEU A 447 -0.51 3.36 1.88
N GLU A 448 -1.46 2.64 1.29
CA GLU A 448 -1.27 1.89 0.06
C GLU A 448 -1.67 2.67 -1.20
N ASN A 449 -2.35 3.80 -1.06
CA ASN A 449 -2.80 4.63 -2.19
C ASN A 449 -2.16 6.03 -2.21
N GLY A 450 -0.94 6.14 -1.69
CA GLY A 450 -0.01 7.21 -2.06
C GLY A 450 0.38 8.18 -0.95
N LEU A 451 -0.25 8.17 0.23
CA LEU A 451 0.23 8.98 1.35
C LEU A 451 1.44 8.33 2.02
N ARG A 452 2.41 9.13 2.48
CA ARG A 452 3.52 8.60 3.25
C ARG A 452 3.02 8.16 4.63
N PRO A 453 3.63 7.16 5.28
CA PRO A 453 3.30 6.80 6.66
C PRO A 453 3.30 8.01 7.61
N ASP A 454 4.25 8.92 7.42
CA ASP A 454 4.40 10.13 8.22
C ASP A 454 3.31 11.19 7.97
N GLN A 455 2.37 10.92 7.07
CA GLN A 455 1.21 11.76 6.76
C GLN A 455 -0.12 11.12 7.15
N VAL A 456 -0.10 9.97 7.85
CA VAL A 456 -1.31 9.26 8.27
C VAL A 456 -1.31 9.10 9.79
N ALA A 457 -2.40 9.52 10.44
CA ALA A 457 -2.63 9.35 11.87
C ALA A 457 -4.06 8.86 12.14
N LEU A 458 -4.28 8.28 13.33
CA LEU A 458 -5.57 7.73 13.72
C LEU A 458 -6.39 8.75 14.52
N GLY A 459 -7.47 9.29 13.94
CA GLY A 459 -8.39 10.22 14.61
C GLY A 459 -9.51 9.50 15.38
N LEU A 460 -9.57 9.69 16.70
CA LEU A 460 -10.47 8.95 17.60
C LEU A 460 -11.19 9.86 18.62
N PRO A 461 -12.36 9.44 19.12
CA PRO A 461 -12.96 10.06 20.29
C PRO A 461 -12.10 9.80 21.53
N SER A 462 -11.87 10.83 22.34
CA SER A 462 -11.07 10.77 23.57
C SER A 462 -11.73 9.96 24.69
N GLY A 463 -13.05 9.76 24.63
CA GLY A 463 -13.78 8.98 25.61
C GLY A 463 -15.30 9.11 25.45
N PRO A 464 -16.07 8.59 26.43
CA PRO A 464 -17.51 8.81 26.52
C PRO A 464 -17.90 10.28 26.35
N GLY A 465 -18.97 10.53 25.58
CA GLY A 465 -19.50 11.87 25.27
C GLY A 465 -18.90 12.53 24.04
N ALA A 466 -17.68 12.13 23.62
CA ALA A 466 -17.00 12.78 22.51
C ALA A 466 -17.57 12.45 21.11
N ALA A 467 -18.29 11.34 20.96
CA ALA A 467 -18.88 10.93 19.69
C ALA A 467 -20.14 10.08 19.90
N GLY A 468 -21.02 10.05 18.90
CA GLY A 468 -22.22 9.18 18.88
C GLY A 468 -21.90 7.70 18.62
N GLY A 469 -20.73 7.39 18.06
CA GLY A 469 -20.24 6.02 17.89
C GLY A 469 -18.74 5.96 17.59
N GLY A 470 -18.14 4.78 17.72
CA GLY A 470 -16.71 4.57 17.41
C GLY A 470 -15.74 4.85 18.56
N ILE A 471 -16.25 5.13 19.76
CA ILE A 471 -15.43 5.26 20.98
C ILE A 471 -14.76 3.91 21.29
N VAL A 472 -13.46 3.93 21.57
CA VAL A 472 -12.66 2.75 21.95
C VAL A 472 -11.88 3.02 23.23
N SER A 473 -11.46 1.95 23.92
CA SER A 473 -10.41 2.09 24.94
C SER A 473 -9.14 2.64 24.27
N PRO A 474 -8.41 3.58 24.91
CA PRO A 474 -7.14 4.08 24.38
C PRO A 474 -6.10 2.98 24.09
N SER A 475 -6.17 1.83 24.77
CA SER A 475 -5.32 0.67 24.48
C SER A 475 -5.55 0.08 23.08
N VAL A 476 -6.74 0.22 22.50
CA VAL A 476 -7.05 -0.20 21.12
C VAL A 476 -6.33 0.70 20.11
N VAL A 477 -6.18 1.99 20.42
CA VAL A 477 -5.39 2.93 19.61
C VAL A 477 -3.93 2.51 19.59
N ASN A 478 -3.37 2.18 20.77
CA ASN A 478 -2.00 1.67 20.88
C ASN A 478 -1.82 0.37 20.09
N GLN A 479 -2.78 -0.55 20.19
CA GLN A 479 -2.78 -1.80 19.43
C GLN A 479 -2.78 -1.54 17.90
N ALA A 480 -3.62 -0.62 17.42
CA ALA A 480 -3.68 -0.27 16.00
C ALA A 480 -2.38 0.37 15.50
N LEU A 481 -1.79 1.29 16.27
CA LEU A 481 -0.50 1.92 15.96
C LEU A 481 0.63 0.90 15.90
N THR A 482 0.70 -0.02 16.87
CA THR A 482 1.66 -1.13 16.85
C THR A 482 1.46 -2.00 15.62
N CYS A 483 0.22 -2.41 15.33
CA CYS A 483 -0.09 -3.22 14.16
C CYS A 483 0.34 -2.55 12.85
N LEU A 484 0.05 -1.26 12.68
CA LEU A 484 0.50 -0.51 11.49
C LEU A 484 2.02 -0.39 11.44
N ALA A 485 2.66 -0.04 12.56
CA ALA A 485 4.09 0.23 12.60
C ALA A 485 4.96 -1.01 12.41
N THR A 486 4.55 -2.16 12.96
CA THR A 486 5.40 -3.36 13.06
C THR A 486 4.75 -4.65 12.56
N ARG A 487 3.46 -4.62 12.18
CA ARG A 487 2.63 -5.81 11.87
C ARG A 487 2.44 -6.79 13.03
N THR A 488 2.72 -6.38 14.26
CA THR A 488 2.49 -7.22 15.46
C THR A 488 1.29 -6.73 16.27
N GLY A 489 0.65 -7.62 17.02
CA GLY A 489 -0.49 -7.24 17.86
C GLY A 489 -1.74 -6.85 17.07
N CYS A 490 -1.82 -7.19 15.78
CA CYS A 490 -2.97 -6.94 14.93
C CYS A 490 -4.23 -7.70 15.37
N GLY A 491 -5.38 -7.25 14.88
CA GLY A 491 -6.63 -8.00 14.98
C GLY A 491 -6.74 -9.04 13.86
N GLY A 492 -7.96 -9.24 13.35
CA GLY A 492 -8.21 -10.11 12.20
C GLY A 492 -7.66 -9.54 10.89
N PHE A 493 -7.57 -8.22 10.77
CA PHE A 493 -6.88 -7.57 9.65
C PHE A 493 -5.41 -7.35 9.99
N VAL A 494 -4.51 -7.70 9.06
CA VAL A 494 -3.07 -7.45 9.14
C VAL A 494 -2.67 -6.65 7.90
N PRO A 495 -2.03 -5.48 8.04
CA PRO A 495 -1.62 -4.69 6.89
C PRO A 495 -0.61 -5.46 6.01
N PRO A 496 -0.59 -5.20 4.69
CA PRO A 496 0.25 -5.94 3.74
C PRO A 496 1.75 -5.79 4.01
N ARG A 497 2.15 -4.68 4.66
CA ARG A 497 3.53 -4.39 5.11
C ARG A 497 3.52 -3.51 6.37
N ALA A 498 4.69 -3.34 6.97
CA ALA A 498 4.90 -2.49 8.15
C ALA A 498 5.10 -1.04 7.73
N TYR A 499 4.58 -0.10 8.52
CA TYR A 499 4.67 1.35 8.30
C TYR A 499 5.30 2.03 9.51
N PRO A 500 6.61 1.87 9.75
CA PRO A 500 7.27 2.42 10.94
C PRO A 500 7.18 3.94 11.03
N GLY A 501 6.91 4.64 9.93
CA GLY A 501 6.69 6.08 9.91
C GLY A 501 5.27 6.54 10.28
N ILE A 502 4.33 5.65 10.65
CA ILE A 502 2.95 6.03 10.99
C ILE A 502 2.94 7.18 12.01
N ARG A 503 2.19 8.25 11.72
CA ARG A 503 2.46 9.51 12.40
C ARG A 503 2.04 9.54 13.86
N GLY A 504 0.97 8.84 14.22
CA GLY A 504 0.46 8.80 15.58
C GLY A 504 -1.04 8.88 15.61
N ALA A 505 -1.58 9.64 16.57
CA ALA A 505 -3.00 9.71 16.82
C ALA A 505 -3.48 11.16 16.95
N MET A 506 -4.77 11.34 16.69
CA MET A 506 -5.51 12.56 16.90
C MET A 506 -6.71 12.24 17.77
N THR A 507 -7.15 13.21 18.57
CA THR A 507 -8.41 13.04 19.29
C THR A 507 -9.33 14.24 19.27
N TRP A 508 -10.61 13.94 19.07
CA TRP A 508 -11.72 14.76 19.50
C TRP A 508 -12.13 14.33 20.92
N SER A 509 -11.85 15.09 21.96
CA SER A 509 -11.12 16.35 22.00
C SER A 509 -10.31 16.43 23.31
N ILE A 510 -9.48 17.45 23.46
CA ILE A 510 -8.75 17.73 24.69
C ILE A 510 -9.71 17.96 25.86
N ASN A 511 -10.81 18.70 25.62
CA ASN A 511 -11.84 18.97 26.62
C ASN A 511 -12.52 17.68 27.06
N TRP A 512 -12.89 16.81 26.12
CA TRP A 512 -13.46 15.50 26.46
C TRP A 512 -12.47 14.57 27.14
N ASP A 513 -11.17 14.58 26.77
CA ASP A 513 -10.15 13.82 27.49
C ASP A 513 -10.04 14.30 28.95
N ALA A 514 -10.06 15.61 29.16
CA ALA A 514 -10.06 16.21 30.49
C ALA A 514 -11.29 15.80 31.33
N SER A 515 -12.49 15.83 30.74
CA SER A 515 -13.71 15.29 31.37
C SER A 515 -13.58 13.82 31.74
N ASN A 516 -12.77 13.07 30.99
CA ASN A 516 -12.52 11.65 31.18
C ASN A 516 -11.16 11.37 31.87
N ASN A 517 -10.73 12.27 32.78
CA ASN A 517 -9.54 12.12 33.64
C ASN A 517 -8.20 12.00 32.89
N TRP A 518 -8.14 12.52 31.68
CA TRP A 518 -6.98 12.47 30.78
C TRP A 518 -6.60 11.04 30.37
N ASN A 519 -7.57 10.12 30.36
CA ASN A 519 -7.31 8.71 30.11
C ASN A 519 -6.74 8.44 28.71
N PHE A 520 -7.19 9.18 27.69
CA PHE A 520 -6.70 9.03 26.33
C PHE A 520 -5.25 9.47 26.22
N SER A 521 -4.94 10.72 26.57
CA SER A 521 -3.59 11.26 26.41
C SER A 521 -2.56 10.55 27.31
N LYS A 522 -2.92 10.19 28.54
CA LYS A 522 -2.04 9.41 29.45
C LYS A 522 -1.72 8.00 28.94
N THR A 523 -2.57 7.44 28.08
CA THR A 523 -2.37 6.08 27.54
C THR A 523 -1.68 6.11 26.18
N VAL A 524 -2.05 7.04 25.31
CA VAL A 524 -1.57 7.07 23.91
C VAL A 524 -0.21 7.74 23.81
N LYS A 525 0.01 8.89 24.49
CA LYS A 525 1.28 9.62 24.36
C LYS A 525 2.51 8.80 24.75
N PRO A 526 2.54 8.06 25.88
CA PRO A 526 3.70 7.22 26.20
C PRO A 526 3.95 6.13 25.17
N HIS A 527 2.91 5.57 24.56
CA HIS A 527 3.04 4.54 23.54
C HIS A 527 3.66 5.06 22.24
N LEU A 528 3.37 6.30 21.85
CA LEU A 528 3.99 6.93 20.67
C LEU A 528 5.53 6.97 20.77
N ALA A 529 6.07 7.10 21.98
CA ALA A 529 7.53 7.07 22.21
C ALA A 529 8.14 5.67 22.05
N THR A 530 7.32 4.61 21.95
CA THR A 530 7.77 3.22 21.76
C THR A 530 7.72 2.77 20.30
N LEU A 531 7.15 3.58 19.40
CA LEU A 531 7.10 3.28 17.98
C LEU A 531 8.51 3.39 17.35
N PRO A 532 8.81 2.56 16.32
CA PRO A 532 10.13 2.47 15.68
C PRO A 532 10.51 3.73 14.91
#